data_AF-A0A6N7G6V8-F1
#
_entry.id   AF-A0A6N7G6V8-F1
#
_cell.length_a   1.000
_cell.length_b   1.000
_cell.length_c   1.000
_cell.angle_alpha   90.00
_cell.angle_beta   90.00
_cell.angle_gamma   90.00
#
_symmetry.space_group_name_H-M   'P 1'
#
loop_
_entity.id
_entity.type
_entity.pdbx_description
1 polymer ?
#
loop_
_entity_poly.entity_id
_entity_poly.type
_entity_poly.pdbx_seq_one_letter_code
_entity_poly.pdbx_strand_id
1 'polypeptide(L)'
;MLDHDLPGMLAQVRRLRRRFAETAPARWDATTAAAELTVQLGHASLCLLRRRNTDVGGFEDAARPIDNVGDELADVVLAALSVCVLADAEPATAAAAPPDDLDDLFFLLVVSAGRLAEAAMVSSGHRHLHTGRAPSVPDAAAQLLGICGAIAIQVGVDLPREFAVMVADADGFLDAQGVRP
;
A
#
# COMPACT_ATOMS: atom_id res chain seq x y z
N MET A 1 6.02 13.88 5.44
CA MET A 1 6.48 14.22 4.07
C MET A 1 5.50 13.73 3.01
N LEU A 2 4.85 12.57 3.18
CA LEU A 2 3.72 12.14 2.33
C LEU A 2 2.48 13.06 2.42
N ASP A 3 2.24 13.68 3.57
CA ASP A 3 0.98 14.42 3.84
C ASP A 3 0.69 15.55 2.85
N HIS A 4 1.71 16.20 2.29
CA HIS A 4 1.51 17.28 1.31
C HIS A 4 1.12 16.77 -0.08
N ASP A 5 1.58 15.57 -0.45
CA ASP A 5 1.33 14.97 -1.76
C ASP A 5 0.12 14.01 -1.75
N LEU A 6 -0.38 13.67 -0.56
CA LEU A 6 -1.43 12.68 -0.35
C LEU A 6 -2.72 12.94 -1.16
N PRO A 7 -3.27 14.17 -1.26
CA PRO A 7 -4.43 14.42 -2.11
C PRO A 7 -4.16 14.13 -3.59
N GLY A 8 -2.95 14.45 -4.07
CA GLY A 8 -2.50 14.19 -5.44
C GLY A 8 -2.36 12.69 -5.71
N MET A 9 -1.73 11.96 -4.80
CA MET A 9 -1.62 10.50 -4.86
C MET A 9 -3.00 9.84 -4.88
N LEU A 10 -3.90 10.25 -3.98
CA LEU A 10 -5.26 9.70 -3.92
C LEU A 10 -6.04 9.94 -5.23
N ALA A 11 -5.89 11.13 -5.84
CA ALA A 11 -6.47 11.41 -7.14
C ALA A 11 -5.92 10.51 -8.26
N GLN A 12 -4.61 10.23 -8.25
CA GLN A 12 -3.98 9.29 -9.17
C GLN A 12 -4.50 7.86 -8.96
N VAL A 13 -4.63 7.40 -7.70
CA VAL A 13 -5.19 6.08 -7.40
C VAL A 13 -6.64 5.97 -7.84
N ARG A 14 -7.48 7.00 -7.61
CA ARG A 14 -8.86 7.04 -8.13
C ARG A 14 -8.91 6.88 -9.65
N ARG A 15 -8.01 7.55 -10.38
CA ARG A 15 -7.88 7.40 -11.84
C ARG A 15 -7.49 5.96 -12.19
N LEU A 16 -6.40 5.46 -11.62
CA LEU A 16 -5.89 4.12 -11.92
C LEU A 16 -6.94 3.03 -11.63
N ARG A 17 -7.62 3.08 -10.49
CA ARG A 17 -8.68 2.09 -10.14
C ARG A 17 -9.84 2.09 -11.14
N ARG A 18 -10.19 3.26 -11.69
CA ARG A 18 -11.20 3.33 -12.75
C ARG A 18 -10.73 2.66 -14.03
N ARG A 19 -9.48 2.91 -14.44
CA ARG A 19 -8.90 2.32 -15.66
C ARG A 19 -8.70 0.80 -15.53
N PHE A 20 -8.13 0.34 -14.42
CA PHE A 20 -7.92 -1.08 -14.15
C PHE A 20 -9.24 -1.88 -14.01
N ALA A 21 -10.36 -1.23 -13.71
CA ALA A 21 -11.65 -1.91 -13.69
C ALA A 21 -12.06 -2.48 -15.06
N GLU A 22 -11.51 -1.95 -16.16
CA GLU A 22 -11.76 -2.44 -17.53
C GLU A 22 -10.94 -3.70 -17.87
N THR A 23 -9.85 -3.96 -17.12
CA THR A 23 -8.94 -5.10 -17.37
C THR A 23 -9.09 -6.23 -16.36
N ALA A 24 -9.68 -5.96 -15.20
CA ALA A 24 -9.81 -6.94 -14.14
C ALA A 24 -10.83 -8.04 -14.50
N PRO A 25 -10.51 -9.34 -14.28
CA PRO A 25 -11.44 -10.44 -14.52
C PRO A 25 -12.64 -10.45 -13.57
N ALA A 26 -12.54 -9.73 -12.45
CA ALA A 26 -13.59 -9.54 -11.47
C ALA A 26 -13.52 -8.12 -10.89
N ARG A 27 -14.66 -7.62 -10.41
CA ARG A 27 -14.72 -6.31 -9.74
C ARG A 27 -13.97 -6.38 -8.42
N TRP A 28 -13.08 -5.42 -8.20
CA TRP A 28 -12.40 -5.25 -6.92
C TRP A 28 -13.27 -4.47 -5.93
N ASP A 29 -13.17 -4.85 -4.66
CA ASP A 29 -13.68 -4.12 -3.52
C ASP A 29 -12.53 -3.80 -2.54
N ALA A 30 -12.86 -3.11 -1.44
CA ALA A 30 -11.87 -2.75 -0.43
C ALA A 30 -11.15 -3.96 0.17
N THR A 31 -11.82 -5.12 0.30
CA THR A 31 -11.19 -6.34 0.80
C THR A 31 -10.22 -6.97 -0.18
N THR A 32 -10.53 -6.90 -1.48
CA THR A 32 -9.64 -7.36 -2.55
C THR A 32 -8.38 -6.50 -2.59
N ALA A 33 -8.51 -5.17 -2.47
CA ALA A 33 -7.35 -4.29 -2.34
C ALA A 33 -6.55 -4.52 -1.04
N ALA A 34 -7.22 -4.89 0.06
CA ALA A 34 -6.52 -5.25 1.29
C ALA A 34 -5.78 -6.60 1.21
N ALA A 35 -6.30 -7.53 0.40
CA ALA A 35 -5.57 -8.76 0.08
C ALA A 35 -4.33 -8.45 -0.78
N GLU A 36 -4.47 -7.58 -1.78
CA GLU A 36 -3.35 -7.08 -2.60
C GLU A 36 -2.28 -6.40 -1.74
N LEU A 37 -2.68 -5.58 -0.75
CA LEU A 37 -1.75 -4.99 0.21
C LEU A 37 -0.88 -6.04 0.92
N THR A 38 -1.43 -7.21 1.22
CA THR A 38 -0.67 -8.31 1.86
C THR A 38 0.39 -8.87 0.92
N VAL A 39 0.10 -8.93 -0.39
CA VAL A 39 1.07 -9.33 -1.41
C VAL A 39 2.23 -8.33 -1.44
N GLN A 40 1.91 -7.03 -1.52
CA GLN A 40 2.92 -5.97 -1.60
C GLN A 40 3.75 -5.86 -0.32
N LEU A 41 3.16 -6.14 0.86
CA LEU A 41 3.94 -6.28 2.09
C LEU A 41 4.93 -7.44 2.03
N GLY A 42 4.55 -8.57 1.43
CA GLY A 42 5.46 -9.69 1.22
C GLY A 42 6.68 -9.28 0.41
N HIS A 43 6.46 -8.57 -0.69
CA HIS A 43 7.55 -8.06 -1.53
C HIS A 43 8.44 -7.05 -0.80
N ALA A 44 7.84 -6.04 -0.15
CA ALA A 44 8.59 -5.07 0.65
C ALA A 44 9.41 -5.74 1.76
N SER A 45 8.86 -6.80 2.38
CA SER A 45 9.57 -7.61 3.39
C SER A 45 10.80 -8.29 2.80
N LEU A 46 10.71 -8.86 1.60
CA LEU A 46 11.84 -9.50 0.91
C LEU A 46 12.97 -8.48 0.64
N CYS A 47 12.62 -7.29 0.14
CA CYS A 47 13.59 -6.21 -0.06
C CYS A 47 14.28 -5.80 1.24
N LEU A 48 13.52 -5.62 2.33
CA LEU A 48 14.06 -5.23 3.63
C LEU A 48 14.95 -6.32 4.25
N LEU A 49 14.55 -7.60 4.14
CA LEU A 49 15.37 -8.74 4.58
C LEU A 49 16.69 -8.83 3.79
N ARG A 50 16.65 -8.62 2.46
CA ARG A 50 17.86 -8.61 1.63
C ARG A 50 18.82 -7.51 2.06
N ARG A 51 18.33 -6.30 2.36
CA ARG A 51 19.17 -5.20 2.86
C ARG A 51 19.87 -5.52 4.18
N ARG A 52 19.40 -6.54 4.91
CA ARG A 52 20.02 -7.06 6.13
C ARG A 52 20.90 -8.28 5.90
N ASN A 53 21.27 -8.57 4.66
CA ASN A 53 22.06 -9.74 4.27
C ASN A 53 21.38 -11.07 4.64
N THR A 54 20.04 -11.10 4.70
CA THR A 54 19.29 -12.35 4.83
C THR A 54 19.16 -12.99 3.46
N ASP A 55 19.42 -14.30 3.37
CA ASP A 55 19.15 -15.07 2.15
C ASP A 55 17.64 -15.23 1.97
N VAL A 56 17.11 -14.67 0.88
CA VAL A 56 15.70 -14.69 0.52
C VAL A 56 15.41 -15.56 -0.71
N GLY A 57 16.42 -16.23 -1.29
CA GLY A 57 16.28 -16.91 -2.58
C GLY A 57 15.26 -18.07 -2.57
N GLY A 58 14.96 -18.64 -1.40
CA GLY A 58 13.91 -19.65 -1.24
C GLY A 58 12.48 -19.12 -1.24
N PHE A 59 12.30 -17.79 -1.21
CA PHE A 59 10.99 -17.12 -1.13
C PHE A 59 10.66 -16.30 -2.38
N GLU A 60 11.53 -16.31 -3.39
CA GLU A 60 11.43 -15.45 -4.57
C GLU A 60 11.19 -16.27 -5.84
N ASP A 61 10.49 -15.65 -6.79
CA ASP A 61 10.46 -16.11 -8.16
C ASP A 61 11.66 -15.54 -8.92
N ALA A 62 12.58 -16.40 -9.34
CA ALA A 62 13.76 -15.99 -10.10
C ALA A 62 13.42 -15.31 -11.45
N ALA A 63 12.23 -15.54 -11.99
CA ALA A 63 11.75 -14.87 -13.21
C ALA A 63 11.23 -13.44 -12.96
N ARG A 64 10.97 -13.07 -11.70
CA ARG A 64 10.46 -11.77 -11.29
C ARG A 64 11.19 -11.28 -10.02
N PRO A 65 12.43 -10.78 -10.17
CA PRO A 65 13.20 -10.31 -9.03
C PRO A 65 12.51 -9.13 -8.35
N ILE A 66 12.42 -9.19 -7.02
CA ILE A 66 11.89 -8.17 -6.13
C ILE A 66 13.07 -7.58 -5.38
N ASP A 67 13.68 -6.50 -5.88
CA ASP A 67 14.94 -5.98 -5.34
C ASP A 67 14.96 -4.47 -5.04
N ASN A 68 13.95 -3.72 -5.49
CA ASN A 68 13.85 -2.28 -5.25
C ASN A 68 12.88 -1.96 -4.11
N VAL A 69 13.42 -1.64 -2.93
CA VAL A 69 12.60 -1.27 -1.77
C VAL A 69 11.71 -0.03 -2.01
N GLY A 70 12.13 0.89 -2.90
CA GLY A 70 11.35 2.09 -3.18
C GLY A 70 10.09 1.78 -3.98
N ASP A 71 10.21 0.90 -4.97
CA ASP A 71 9.11 0.38 -5.78
C ASP A 71 8.11 -0.38 -4.90
N GLU A 72 8.58 -1.33 -4.10
CA GLU A 72 7.70 -2.13 -3.24
C GLU A 72 7.00 -1.30 -2.15
N LEU A 73 7.65 -0.26 -1.61
CA LEU A 73 7.00 0.68 -0.70
C LEU A 73 5.96 1.55 -1.42
N ALA A 74 6.20 1.95 -2.66
CA ALA A 74 5.23 2.67 -3.47
C ALA A 74 4.00 1.79 -3.78
N ASP A 75 4.20 0.50 -4.04
CA ASP A 75 3.13 -0.49 -4.23
C ASP A 75 2.30 -0.68 -2.96
N VAL A 76 2.94 -0.73 -1.78
CA VAL A 76 2.24 -0.74 -0.48
C VAL A 76 1.37 0.51 -0.32
N VAL A 77 1.88 1.70 -0.68
CA VAL A 77 1.11 2.95 -0.67
C VAL A 77 -0.07 2.89 -1.64
N LEU A 78 0.15 2.42 -2.87
CA LEU A 78 -0.90 2.27 -3.89
C LEU A 78 -2.02 1.34 -3.41
N ALA A 79 -1.66 0.19 -2.85
CA ALA A 79 -2.61 -0.79 -2.33
C ALA A 79 -3.42 -0.22 -1.16
N ALA A 80 -2.76 0.46 -0.21
CA ALA A 80 -3.43 1.10 0.92
C ALA A 80 -4.39 2.21 0.49
N LEU A 81 -3.97 3.08 -0.44
CA LEU A 81 -4.86 4.11 -1.01
C LEU A 81 -5.99 3.50 -1.83
N SER A 82 -5.76 2.35 -2.49
CA SER A 82 -6.81 1.63 -3.21
C SER A 82 -7.89 1.11 -2.26
N VAL A 83 -7.52 0.67 -1.05
CA VAL A 83 -8.49 0.32 0.00
C VAL A 83 -9.36 1.53 0.34
N CYS A 84 -8.75 2.71 0.55
CA CYS A 84 -9.50 3.95 0.81
C CYS A 84 -10.47 4.28 -0.32
N VAL A 85 -9.99 4.29 -1.57
CA VAL A 85 -10.81 4.60 -2.75
C VAL A 85 -12.00 3.65 -2.88
N LEU A 86 -11.78 2.35 -2.70
CA LEU A 86 -12.83 1.34 -2.85
C LEU A 86 -13.79 1.29 -1.65
N ALA A 87 -13.37 1.80 -0.49
CA ALA A 87 -14.22 1.99 0.69
C ALA A 87 -14.92 3.35 0.72
N ASP A 88 -14.79 4.18 -0.32
CA ASP A 88 -15.27 5.56 -0.39
C ASP A 88 -14.82 6.41 0.82
N ALA A 89 -13.54 6.29 1.15
CA ALA A 89 -12.90 6.92 2.29
C ALA A 89 -11.65 7.70 1.87
N GLU A 90 -11.24 8.65 2.72
CA GLU A 90 -9.95 9.33 2.62
C GLU A 90 -9.11 9.01 3.87
N PRO A 91 -7.78 8.89 3.77
CA PRO A 91 -6.94 8.75 4.95
C PRO A 91 -7.12 9.93 5.92
N ALA A 92 -7.11 9.65 7.22
CA ALA A 92 -7.11 10.70 8.22
C ALA A 92 -5.84 11.56 8.15
N THR A 93 -5.91 12.83 8.55
CA THR A 93 -4.80 13.78 8.49
C THR A 93 -3.77 13.62 9.61
N ALA A 94 -4.02 12.76 10.59
CA ALA A 94 -3.17 12.61 11.77
C ALA A 94 -2.85 11.14 12.02
N ALA A 95 -1.56 10.80 11.89
CA ALA A 95 -1.00 9.58 12.44
C ALA A 95 -0.18 9.93 13.69
N ALA A 96 -0.11 9.00 14.65
CA ALA A 96 0.86 9.10 15.73
C ALA A 96 2.27 9.10 15.14
N ALA A 97 3.20 9.81 15.79
CA ALA A 97 4.61 9.79 15.40
C ALA A 97 5.12 8.34 15.44
N PRO A 98 5.68 7.83 14.34
CA PRO A 98 6.22 6.48 14.30
C PRO A 98 7.54 6.40 15.08
N PRO A 99 7.96 5.20 15.52
CA PRO A 99 9.27 5.00 16.14
C PRO A 99 10.41 5.27 15.17
N ASP A 100 11.61 5.53 15.71
CA ASP A 100 12.81 5.82 14.92
C ASP A 100 13.54 4.56 14.44
N ASP A 101 13.25 3.40 15.01
CA ASP A 101 13.92 2.14 14.70
C ASP A 101 13.27 1.39 13.52
N LEU A 102 14.09 0.89 12.59
CA LEU A 102 13.61 0.24 11.36
C LEU A 102 12.95 -1.11 11.62
N ASP A 103 13.38 -1.86 12.64
CA ASP A 103 12.71 -3.10 13.05
C ASP A 103 11.31 -2.84 13.57
N ASP A 104 11.19 -1.88 14.48
CA ASP A 104 9.90 -1.48 15.04
C ASP A 104 8.97 -0.95 13.95
N LEU A 105 9.49 -0.15 13.02
CA LEU A 105 8.75 0.31 11.85
C LEU A 105 8.26 -0.85 10.97
N PHE A 106 9.09 -1.86 10.74
CA PHE A 106 8.71 -3.03 9.96
C PHE A 106 7.59 -3.83 10.64
N PHE A 107 7.70 -4.10 11.94
CA PHE A 107 6.63 -4.78 12.69
C PHE A 107 5.34 -3.95 12.72
N LEU A 108 5.45 -2.64 12.90
CA LEU A 108 4.30 -1.74 12.86
C LEU A 108 3.67 -1.70 11.47
N LEU A 109 4.44 -1.78 10.39
CA LEU A 109 3.91 -1.84 9.02
C LEU A 109 2.99 -3.06 8.85
N VAL A 110 3.44 -4.25 9.29
CA VAL A 110 2.66 -5.49 9.26
C VAL A 110 1.39 -5.36 10.10
N VAL A 111 1.51 -4.84 11.33
CA VAL A 111 0.37 -4.62 12.23
C VAL A 111 -0.64 -3.65 11.60
N SER A 112 -0.18 -2.52 11.08
CA SER A 112 -1.05 -1.50 10.49
C SER A 112 -1.74 -1.97 9.21
N ALA A 113 -1.09 -2.80 8.39
CA ALA A 113 -1.75 -3.41 7.25
C ALA A 113 -2.83 -4.40 7.66
N GLY A 114 -2.57 -5.22 8.69
CA GLY A 114 -3.59 -6.10 9.28
C GLY A 114 -4.80 -5.31 9.80
N ARG A 115 -4.56 -4.16 10.44
CA ARG A 115 -5.63 -3.24 10.89
C ARG A 115 -6.42 -2.64 9.74
N LEU A 116 -5.75 -2.27 8.64
CA LEU A 116 -6.43 -1.75 7.45
C LEU A 116 -7.26 -2.85 6.77
N ALA A 117 -6.75 -4.07 6.68
CA ALA A 117 -7.49 -5.21 6.17
C ALA A 117 -8.71 -5.55 7.04
N GLU A 118 -8.57 -5.51 8.36
CA GLU A 118 -9.70 -5.65 9.29
C GLU A 118 -10.75 -4.57 9.07
N ALA A 119 -10.33 -3.30 8.97
CA ALA A 119 -11.23 -2.18 8.71
C ALA A 119 -11.99 -2.35 7.39
N ALA A 120 -11.30 -2.82 6.33
CA ALA A 120 -11.90 -3.10 5.03
C ALA A 120 -12.92 -4.26 5.08
N MET A 121 -12.62 -5.32 5.82
CA MET A 121 -13.57 -6.44 6.01
C MET A 121 -14.81 -6.00 6.78
N VAL A 122 -14.65 -5.15 7.80
CA VAL A 122 -15.77 -4.61 8.57
C VAL A 122 -16.61 -3.67 7.70
N SER A 123 -16.00 -2.74 6.96
CA SER A 123 -16.73 -1.81 6.09
C SER A 123 -17.49 -2.52 4.96
N SER A 124 -16.99 -3.68 4.53
CA SER A 124 -17.60 -4.50 3.47
C SER A 124 -18.57 -5.57 4.01
N GLY A 125 -18.80 -5.63 5.32
CA GLY A 125 -19.75 -6.56 5.93
C GLY A 125 -19.27 -8.03 6.03
N HIS A 126 -17.99 -8.29 5.77
CA HIS A 126 -17.38 -9.63 5.87
C HIS A 126 -16.98 -10.02 7.29
N ARG A 127 -16.90 -9.05 8.21
CA ARG A 127 -16.53 -9.28 9.61
C ARG A 127 -17.44 -8.50 10.55
N HIS A 128 -17.88 -9.15 11.62
CA HIS A 128 -18.62 -8.48 12.69
C HIS A 128 -17.73 -7.50 13.45
N LEU A 129 -18.30 -6.36 13.86
CA LEU A 129 -17.68 -5.48 14.84
C LEU A 129 -17.51 -6.26 16.15
N HIS A 130 -16.27 -6.56 16.53
CA HIS A 130 -16.00 -7.14 17.84
C HIS A 130 -16.33 -6.11 18.93
N THR A 131 -16.60 -6.57 20.15
CA THR A 131 -16.80 -5.66 21.30
C THR A 131 -15.56 -4.77 21.46
N GLY A 132 -15.67 -3.48 21.11
CA GLY A 132 -14.54 -2.54 21.07
C GLY A 132 -14.69 -1.50 19.97
N ARG A 133 -13.63 -0.71 19.74
CA ARG A 133 -13.56 0.30 18.67
C ARG A 133 -12.57 -0.18 17.62
N ALA A 134 -13.06 -0.94 16.62
CA ALA A 134 -12.25 -1.28 15.45
C ALA A 134 -11.76 0.02 14.78
N PRO A 135 -10.51 0.08 14.29
CA PRO A 135 -10.04 1.25 13.58
C PRO A 135 -10.88 1.46 12.31
N SER A 136 -11.16 2.71 11.99
CA SER A 136 -11.79 3.07 10.72
C SER A 136 -10.79 2.89 9.57
N VAL A 137 -11.26 2.70 8.33
CA VAL A 137 -10.39 2.70 7.14
C VAL A 137 -9.53 3.97 7.07
N PRO A 138 -10.08 5.19 7.27
CA PRO A 138 -9.29 6.43 7.36
C PRO A 138 -8.11 6.37 8.34
N ASP A 139 -8.36 5.93 9.58
CA ASP A 139 -7.36 5.93 10.65
C ASP A 139 -6.27 4.87 10.39
N ALA A 140 -6.68 3.67 9.96
CA ALA A 140 -5.76 2.58 9.66
C ALA A 140 -4.86 2.91 8.47
N ALA A 141 -5.43 3.52 7.42
CA ALA A 141 -4.67 3.96 6.26
C ALA A 141 -3.68 5.08 6.62
N ALA A 142 -4.11 6.09 7.38
CA ALA A 142 -3.21 7.17 7.83
C ALA A 142 -2.01 6.62 8.61
N GLN A 143 -2.24 5.67 9.52
CA GLN A 143 -1.16 5.05 10.29
C GLN A 143 -0.19 4.30 9.38
N LEU A 144 -0.69 3.48 8.46
CA LEU A 144 0.14 2.71 7.54
C LEU A 144 0.97 3.62 6.63
N LEU A 145 0.36 4.66 6.06
CA LEU A 145 1.05 5.63 5.20
C LEU A 145 2.15 6.37 5.98
N GLY A 146 1.86 6.78 7.22
CA GLY A 146 2.87 7.38 8.10
C GLY A 146 4.08 6.47 8.34
N ILE A 147 3.85 5.17 8.55
CA ILE A 147 4.91 4.17 8.70
C ILE A 147 5.70 3.99 7.39
N CYS A 148 5.03 3.93 6.23
CA CYS A 148 5.71 3.86 4.93
C CYS A 148 6.63 5.06 4.71
N GLY A 149 6.16 6.26 5.05
CA GLY A 149 6.96 7.48 4.99
C GLY A 149 8.19 7.45 5.92
N ALA A 150 8.03 6.93 7.14
CA ALA A 150 9.15 6.78 8.07
C ALA A 150 10.17 5.73 7.62
N ILE A 151 9.72 4.58 7.10
CA ILE A 151 10.61 3.57 6.50
C ILE A 151 11.37 4.19 5.33
N ALA A 152 10.69 4.90 4.42
CA ALA A 152 11.33 5.55 3.27
C ALA A 152 12.45 6.51 3.69
N ILE A 153 12.23 7.31 4.74
CA ILE A 153 13.26 8.18 5.32
C ILE A 153 14.46 7.37 5.81
N GLN A 154 14.21 6.31 6.59
CA GLN A 154 15.27 5.45 7.15
C GLN A 154 16.08 4.72 6.06
N VAL A 155 15.43 4.34 4.96
CA VAL A 155 16.09 3.61 3.87
C VAL A 155 16.65 4.48 2.75
N GLY A 156 16.44 5.80 2.83
CA GLY A 156 16.95 6.81 1.89
C GLY A 156 16.17 6.91 0.57
N VAL A 157 14.86 6.66 0.61
CA VAL A 157 13.97 6.64 -0.57
C VAL A 157 13.10 7.89 -0.64
N ASP A 158 13.00 8.47 -1.83
CA ASP A 158 12.04 9.52 -2.17
C ASP A 158 10.69 8.88 -2.57
N LEU A 159 9.89 8.52 -1.57
CA LEU A 159 8.66 7.75 -1.78
C LEU A 159 7.63 8.46 -2.69
N PRO A 160 7.42 9.79 -2.62
CA PRO A 160 6.60 10.48 -3.62
C PRO A 160 7.09 10.32 -5.06
N ARG A 161 8.40 10.36 -5.27
CA ARG A 161 8.98 10.15 -6.60
C ARG A 161 8.81 8.72 -7.08
N GLU A 162 9.09 7.71 -6.24
CA GLU A 162 8.90 6.30 -6.60
C GLU A 162 7.42 6.02 -6.95
N PHE A 163 6.50 6.56 -6.15
CA PHE A 163 5.07 6.47 -6.44
C PHE A 163 4.70 7.09 -7.79
N ALA A 164 5.26 8.24 -8.13
CA ALA A 164 5.00 8.88 -9.43
C ALA A 164 5.54 8.05 -10.61
N VAL A 165 6.69 7.39 -10.46
CA VAL A 165 7.26 6.48 -11.46
C VAL A 165 6.35 5.27 -11.65
N MET A 166 5.98 4.59 -10.57
CA MET A 166 5.07 3.45 -10.59
C MET A 166 3.71 3.79 -11.24
N VAL A 167 3.14 4.97 -10.94
CA VAL A 167 1.90 5.44 -11.58
C VAL A 167 2.09 5.61 -13.09
N ALA A 168 3.23 6.15 -13.54
CA ALA A 168 3.52 6.32 -14.96
C ALA A 168 3.66 4.96 -15.68
N ASP A 169 4.32 3.99 -15.04
CA ASP A 169 4.46 2.63 -15.57
C ASP A 169 3.10 1.92 -15.67
N ALA A 170 2.25 2.06 -14.65
CA ALA A 170 0.90 1.53 -14.67
C ALA A 170 0.04 2.16 -15.78
N ASP A 171 0.14 3.47 -16.00
CA ASP A 171 -0.54 4.14 -17.11
C ASP A 171 -0.02 3.63 -18.47
N GLY A 172 1.31 3.47 -18.63
CA GLY A 172 1.91 2.93 -19.85
C GLY A 172 1.47 1.49 -20.16
N PHE A 173 1.35 0.64 -19.13
CA PHE A 173 0.77 -0.69 -19.26
C PHE A 173 -0.69 -0.62 -19.74
N LEU A 174 -1.52 0.20 -19.12
CA LEU A 174 -2.94 0.36 -19.49
C LEU A 174 -3.11 0.89 -20.91
N ASP A 175 -2.26 1.83 -21.33
CA ASP A 175 -2.23 2.36 -22.69
C ASP A 175 -1.89 1.25 -23.70
N ALA A 176 -0.92 0.39 -23.39
CA ALA A 176 -0.57 -0.76 -24.22
C ALA A 176 -1.70 -1.80 -24.33
N GLN A 177 -2.57 -1.88 -23.31
CA GLN A 177 -3.80 -2.70 -23.35
C GLN A 177 -4.98 -2.00 -24.05
N GLY A 178 -4.82 -0.76 -24.52
CA GLY A 178 -5.87 0.00 -25.19
C GLY A 178 -6.96 0.57 -24.28
N VAL A 179 -6.72 0.60 -22.96
CA VAL A 179 -7.64 1.13 -21.95
C VAL A 179 -7.63 2.66 -22.01
N ARG A 180 -8.79 3.26 -22.31
CA ARG A 180 -8.90 4.73 -22.44
C ARG A 180 -9.05 5.39 -21.05
N PRO A 181 -8.64 6.67 -20.92
CA PRO A 181 -8.73 7.41 -19.65
C PRO A 181 -10.16 7.73 -19.20
#